data_AF-A0A528V5D7-F1
#
_entry.id   AF-A0A528V5D7-F1
#
_cell.length_a   1.000
_cell.length_b   1.000
_cell.length_c   1.000
_cell.angle_alpha   90.00
_cell.angle_beta   90.00
_cell.angle_gamma   90.00
#
_symmetry.space_group_name_H-M   'P 1'
#
loop_
_entity.id
_entity.type
_entity.pdbx_description
1 polymer ?
#
loop_
_entity_poly.entity_id
_entity_poly.type
_entity_poly.pdbx_seq_one_letter_code
_entity_poly.pdbx_strand_id
1 'polypeptide(L)'
;IHLPYFPLWLQANGFDAEQIAIILAAPMFLRVVTTPLLTALADRASDRAHVYAALTAASLALSAGYFLTPSYAMVLAVSLALTVAWTPHSPIADSLALSGVRRFGSNYAN
;
A
#
# COMPACT_ATOMS: atom_id res chain seq x y z
N ILE A 1 -5.27 -0.30 4.31
CA ILE A 1 -6.35 -0.85 3.46
C ILE A 1 -7.33 -1.53 4.41
N HIS A 2 -8.56 -1.05 4.54
CA HIS A 2 -9.59 -1.70 5.34
C HIS A 2 -10.59 -2.35 4.39
N LEU A 3 -10.42 -3.65 4.12
CA LEU A 3 -11.44 -4.43 3.44
C LEU A 3 -12.39 -4.99 4.50
N PRO A 4 -13.68 -4.59 4.53
CA PRO A 4 -14.62 -5.02 5.56
C PRO A 4 -14.80 -6.55 5.59
N TYR A 5 -14.60 -7.23 4.46
CA TYR A 5 -14.75 -8.68 4.33
C TYR A 5 -13.45 -9.47 4.46
N PHE A 6 -12.30 -8.83 4.64
CA PHE A 6 -11.01 -9.53 4.73
C PHE A 6 -10.91 -10.45 5.96
N PRO A 7 -11.32 -10.03 7.17
CA PRO A 7 -11.33 -10.91 8.34
C PRO A 7 -12.24 -12.13 8.16
N LEU A 8 -13.40 -11.94 7.50
CA LEU A 8 -14.34 -13.02 7.20
C LEU A 8 -13.76 -14.03 6.21
N TRP A 9 -13.04 -13.55 5.18
CA TRP A 9 -12.34 -14.44 4.25
C TRP A 9 -11.25 -15.25 4.97
N LEU A 10 -10.46 -14.65 5.87
CA LEU A 10 -9.45 -15.38 6.64
C LEU A 10 -10.09 -16.47 7.51
N GLN A 11 -11.18 -16.14 8.20
CA GLN A 11 -11.93 -17.11 8.99
C GLN A 11 -12.48 -18.25 8.13
N ALA A 12 -13.01 -17.95 6.94
CA ALA A 12 -13.51 -18.95 5.99
C ALA A 12 -12.40 -19.87 5.45
N ASN A 13 -11.14 -19.41 5.44
CA ASN A 13 -9.97 -20.21 5.07
C ASN A 13 -9.35 -20.97 6.26
N GLY A 14 -9.99 -20.96 7.43
CA GLY A 14 -9.58 -21.76 8.60
C GLY A 14 -8.54 -21.10 9.50
N PHE A 15 -8.33 -19.78 9.38
CA PHE A 15 -7.42 -19.04 10.26
C PHE A 15 -8.05 -18.85 11.64
N ASP A 16 -7.22 -18.97 12.68
CA ASP A 16 -7.66 -18.70 14.06
C ASP A 16 -7.76 -17.19 14.35
N ALA A 17 -8.39 -16.85 15.48
CA ALA A 17 -8.61 -15.45 15.87
C ALA A 17 -7.29 -14.69 16.15
N GLU A 18 -6.25 -15.37 16.63
CA GLU A 18 -4.95 -14.77 16.94
C GLU A 18 -4.19 -14.41 15.66
N GLN A 19 -4.14 -15.31 14.69
CA GLN A 19 -3.58 -15.13 13.36
C GLN A 19 -4.25 -13.97 12.64
N ILE A 20 -5.59 -13.92 12.67
CA ILE A 20 -6.36 -12.82 12.09
C ILE A 20 -5.98 -11.51 12.77
N ALA A 21 -5.93 -11.47 14.11
CA ALA A 21 -5.55 -10.26 14.84
C ALA A 21 -4.15 -9.76 14.45
N ILE A 22 -3.17 -10.67 14.34
CA ILE A 22 -1.81 -10.32 13.91
C ILE A 22 -1.78 -9.80 12.48
N ILE A 23 -2.46 -10.48 11.54
CA ILE A 23 -2.52 -10.07 10.12
C ILE A 23 -3.14 -8.68 9.97
N LEU A 24 -4.14 -8.35 10.79
CA LEU A 24 -4.79 -7.04 10.76
C LEU A 24 -3.96 -5.95 11.45
N ALA A 25 -3.31 -6.26 12.57
CA ALA A 25 -2.58 -5.28 13.38
C ALA A 25 -1.17 -4.99 12.84
N ALA A 26 -0.45 -6.00 12.35
CA ALA A 26 0.94 -5.85 11.90
C ALA A 26 1.12 -4.77 10.82
N PRO A 27 0.26 -4.66 9.80
CA PRO A 27 0.26 -3.53 8.85
C PRO A 27 0.19 -2.15 9.49
N MET A 28 -0.57 -2.00 10.59
CA MET A 28 -0.72 -0.72 11.27
C MET A 28 0.58 -0.28 11.92
N PHE A 29 1.26 -1.19 12.63
CA PHE A 29 2.57 -0.94 13.21
C PHE A 29 3.63 -0.69 12.14
N LEU A 30 3.60 -1.48 11.06
CA LEU A 30 4.53 -1.32 9.96
C LEU A 30 4.45 0.07 9.36
N ARG A 31 3.24 0.63 9.20
CA ARG A 31 3.01 1.99 8.69
C ARG A 31 3.65 3.07 9.55
N VAL A 32 3.65 2.93 10.87
CA VAL A 32 4.28 3.92 11.77
C VAL A 32 5.77 4.07 11.45
N VAL A 33 6.42 2.97 11.09
CA VAL A 33 7.86 2.95 10.76
C VAL A 33 8.10 3.27 9.28
N THR A 34 7.31 2.70 8.37
CA THR A 34 7.54 2.86 6.92
C THR A 34 7.12 4.21 6.39
N THR A 35 6.10 4.87 6.95
CA THR A 35 5.65 6.20 6.50
C THR A 35 6.80 7.22 6.50
N PRO A 36 7.49 7.51 7.62
CA PRO A 36 8.57 8.50 7.63
C PRO A 36 9.76 8.11 6.74
N LEU A 37 10.11 6.81 6.70
CA LEU A 37 11.20 6.31 5.84
C LEU A 37 10.90 6.51 4.36
N LEU A 38 9.69 6.18 3.93
CA LEU A 38 9.28 6.30 2.53
C LEU A 38 9.08 7.76 2.12
N THR A 39 8.58 8.62 3.01
CA THR A 39 8.52 10.07 2.76
C THR A 39 9.92 10.65 2.56
N ALA A 40 10.88 10.32 3.43
CA ALA A 40 12.26 10.77 3.29
C ALA A 40 12.94 10.26 2.01
N LEU A 41 12.59 9.05 1.57
CA LEU A 41 13.08 8.49 0.30
C LEU A 41 12.42 9.14 -0.92
N ALA A 42 11.12 9.45 -0.84
CA ALA A 42 10.36 10.10 -1.91
C ALA A 42 10.83 11.54 -2.16
N ASP A 43 11.21 12.29 -1.12
CA ASP A 43 11.76 13.64 -1.25
C ASP A 43 13.08 13.67 -2.06
N ARG A 44 13.77 12.53 -2.17
CA ARG A 44 14.99 12.38 -2.97
C ARG A 44 14.74 11.94 -4.42
N ALA A 45 13.53 11.51 -4.78
CA ALA A 45 13.25 10.98 -6.11
C ALA A 45 12.94 12.10 -7.11
N SER A 46 13.89 12.40 -8.02
CA SER A 46 13.71 13.44 -9.04
C SER A 46 12.80 13.03 -10.21
N ASP A 47 12.52 11.73 -10.39
CA ASP A 47 11.69 11.20 -11.47
C ASP A 47 10.50 10.37 -10.94
N ARG A 48 9.45 11.10 -10.58
CA ARG A 48 8.31 10.62 -9.78
C ARG A 48 7.42 9.63 -10.55
N ALA A 49 7.42 9.71 -11.88
CA ALA A 49 6.55 8.90 -12.74
C ALA A 49 7.02 7.44 -12.84
N HIS A 50 8.32 7.20 -12.97
CA HIS A 50 8.89 5.85 -13.02
C HIS A 50 8.73 5.11 -11.69
N VAL A 51 8.91 5.81 -10.56
CA VAL A 51 8.70 5.25 -9.22
C VAL A 51 7.23 4.85 -9.01
N TYR A 52 6.29 5.69 -9.47
CA TYR A 52 4.87 5.37 -9.39
C TYR A 52 4.49 4.14 -10.22
N ALA A 53 5.00 4.04 -11.46
CA ALA A 53 4.75 2.90 -12.32
C ALA A 53 5.30 1.60 -11.72
N ALA A 54 6.51 1.64 -11.14
CA ALA A 54 7.12 0.50 -10.47
C ALA A 54 6.31 0.05 -9.23
N LEU A 55 5.84 1.00 -8.40
CA LEU A 55 5.00 0.71 -7.24
C LEU A 55 3.65 0.12 -7.61
N THR A 56 3.05 0.63 -8.70
CA THR A 56 1.77 0.11 -9.22
C THR A 56 1.95 -1.31 -9.74
N ALA A 57 2.99 -1.56 -10.53
CA ALA A 57 3.32 -2.90 -11.02
C ALA A 57 3.63 -3.88 -9.89
N ALA A 58 4.38 -3.44 -8.87
CA ALA A 58 4.65 -4.25 -7.68
C ALA A 58 3.37 -4.57 -6.90
N SER A 59 2.47 -3.60 -6.73
CA SER A 59 1.18 -3.80 -6.06
C SER A 59 0.32 -4.81 -6.82
N LEU A 60 0.30 -4.73 -8.15
CA LEU A 60 -0.41 -5.68 -9.01
C LEU A 60 0.17 -7.10 -8.86
N ALA A 61 1.50 -7.24 -8.93
CA ALA A 61 2.17 -8.53 -8.77
C ALA A 61 1.96 -9.14 -7.37
N LEU A 62 2.03 -8.33 -6.31
CA LEU A 62 1.77 -8.77 -4.94
C LEU A 62 0.33 -9.22 -4.74
N SER A 63 -0.62 -8.54 -5.38
CA SER A 63 -2.05 -8.92 -5.34
C SER A 63 -2.28 -10.30 -5.94
N ALA A 64 -1.48 -10.71 -6.93
CA ALA A 64 -1.55 -12.06 -7.49
C ALA A 64 -1.19 -13.15 -6.46
N GLY A 65 -0.44 -12.81 -5.41
CA GLY A 65 -0.11 -13.73 -4.32
C GLY A 65 -1.32 -14.25 -3.54
N TYR A 66 -2.45 -13.53 -3.56
CA TYR A 66 -3.70 -14.01 -2.94
C TYR A 66 -4.40 -15.13 -3.73
N PHE A 67 -3.99 -15.45 -4.96
CA PHE A 67 -4.50 -16.61 -5.71
C PHE A 67 -3.78 -17.92 -5.36
N LEU A 68 -2.65 -17.84 -4.63
CA LEU A 68 -1.94 -19.03 -4.14
C LEU A 68 -2.67 -19.64 -2.95
N THR A 69 -2.34 -20.90 -2.61
CA THR A 69 -2.91 -21.58 -1.44
C THR A 69 -2.71 -20.71 -0.18
N PRO A 70 -3.80 -20.30 0.49
CA PRO A 70 -3.73 -19.32 1.57
C PRO A 70 -3.15 -19.98 2.82
N SER A 71 -1.86 -19.72 3.06
CA SER A 71 -1.17 -20.05 4.30
C SER A 71 -0.92 -18.80 5.13
N TYR A 72 -0.77 -18.96 6.45
CA TYR A 72 -0.50 -17.86 7.36
C TYR A 72 0.68 -16.98 6.93
N ALA A 73 1.81 -17.60 6.63
CA ALA A 73 3.01 -16.89 6.20
C ALA A 73 2.81 -16.14 4.87
N MET A 74 2.12 -16.75 3.90
CA MET A 74 1.85 -16.12 2.61
C MET A 74 0.94 -14.89 2.77
N VAL A 75 -0.18 -15.05 3.45
CA VAL A 75 -1.16 -13.97 3.66
C VAL A 75 -0.54 -12.82 4.44
N LEU A 76 0.23 -13.10 5.50
CA LEU A 76 0.93 -12.08 6.27
C LEU A 76 1.97 -11.35 5.41
N ALA A 77 2.81 -12.08 4.67
CA ALA A 77 3.84 -11.49 3.81
C ALA A 77 3.23 -10.58 2.73
N VAL A 78 2.18 -11.06 2.05
CA VAL A 78 1.45 -10.29 1.02
C VAL A 78 0.79 -9.06 1.63
N SER A 79 0.16 -9.18 2.80
CA SER A 79 -0.48 -8.04 3.51
C SER A 79 0.52 -6.96 3.90
N LEU A 80 1.69 -7.36 4.41
CA LEU A 80 2.75 -6.43 4.79
C LEU A 80 3.36 -5.76 3.54
N ALA A 81 3.65 -6.54 2.50
CA ALA A 81 4.22 -6.02 1.26
C ALA A 81 3.27 -5.02 0.56
N LEU A 82 1.98 -5.33 0.48
CA LEU A 82 0.96 -4.41 -0.02
C LEU A 82 0.87 -3.13 0.80
N THR A 83 1.01 -3.24 2.12
CA THR A 83 0.98 -2.07 3.00
C THR A 83 2.13 -1.10 2.72
N VAL A 84 3.33 -1.64 2.48
CA VAL A 84 4.50 -0.84 2.08
C VAL A 84 4.28 -0.23 0.68
N ALA A 85 3.83 -1.03 -0.28
CA ALA A 85 3.62 -0.58 -1.66
C ALA A 85 2.52 0.49 -1.78
N TRP A 86 1.49 0.45 -0.92
CA TRP A 86 0.38 1.39 -0.97
C TRP A 86 0.67 2.75 -0.32
N THR A 87 1.59 2.80 0.64
CA THR A 87 1.92 4.01 1.41
C THR A 87 2.40 5.19 0.54
N PRO A 88 3.29 5.02 -0.45
CA PRO A 88 3.77 6.13 -1.29
C PRO A 88 2.76 6.59 -2.36
N HIS A 89 1.61 5.92 -2.55
CA HIS A 89 0.63 6.35 -3.55
C HIS A 89 0.06 7.74 -3.25
N SER A 90 -0.24 8.06 -1.98
CA SER A 90 -0.80 9.37 -1.60
C SER A 90 0.14 10.55 -1.92
N PRO A 91 1.40 10.57 -1.44
CA PRO A 91 2.29 11.70 -1.72
C PRO A 91 2.65 11.82 -3.21
N ILE A 92 2.75 10.71 -3.95
CA ILE A 92 3.03 10.78 -5.38
C ILE A 92 1.82 11.36 -6.14
N ALA A 93 0.59 10.94 -5.79
CA ALA A 93 -0.63 11.50 -6.37
C ALA A 93 -0.73 13.02 -6.14
N ASP A 94 -0.48 13.47 -4.91
CA ASP A 94 -0.47 14.91 -4.57
C ASP A 94 0.62 15.66 -5.33
N SER A 95 1.80 15.06 -5.47
CA SER A 95 2.91 15.65 -6.22
C SER A 95 2.61 15.77 -7.74
N LEU A 96 1.87 14.81 -8.30
CA LEU A 96 1.43 14.83 -9.69
C LEU A 96 0.36 15.90 -9.89
N ALA A 97 -0.60 16.01 -8.96
CA ALA A 97 -1.62 17.04 -8.98
C ALA A 97 -1.00 18.45 -8.92
N LEU A 98 -0.05 18.69 -8.01
CA LEU A 98 0.67 19.97 -7.89
C LEU A 98 1.52 20.29 -9.13
N SER A 99 2.20 19.30 -9.71
CA SER A 99 2.91 19.48 -11.00
C SER A 99 1.93 19.77 -12.15
N GLY A 100 0.76 19.13 -12.16
CA GLY A 100 -0.32 19.40 -13.11
C GLY A 100 -0.86 20.83 -12.98
N VAL A 101 -1.10 21.30 -11.75
CA VAL A 101 -1.51 22.68 -11.47
C VAL A 101 -0.48 23.69 -11.96
N ARG A 102 0.82 23.45 -11.70
CA ARG A 102 1.91 24.30 -12.21
C ARG A 102 2.04 24.30 -13.73
N ARG A 103 1.73 23.18 -14.40
CA ARG A 103 1.89 23.02 -15.85
C ARG A 103 0.67 23.46 -16.66
N PHE A 104 -0.53 23.38 -16.09
CA PHE A 104 -1.80 23.69 -16.77
C PHE A 104 -2.55 24.89 -16.18
N GLY A 105 -2.05 25.53 -15.13
CA GLY A 105 -2.61 26.77 -14.58
C GLY A 105 -4.03 26.62 -14.02
N SER A 106 -4.43 25.42 -13.58
CA SER A 106 -5.77 25.19 -13.04
C SER A 106 -5.86 25.77 -11.62
N ASN A 107 -6.56 26.89 -11.52
CA ASN A 107 -6.78 27.64 -10.30
C ASN A 107 -8.01 27.05 -9.59
N TYR A 108 -7.82 26.17 -8.61
CA TYR A 108 -8.91 25.76 -7.72
C TYR A 108 -9.06 26.77 -6.59
N ALA A 109 -9.57 27.95 -6.95
CA ALA A 109 -10.17 28.89 -6.02
C ALA A 109 -11.60 29.11 -6.50
N ASN A 110 -12.53 28.36 -5.90
CA ASN A 110 -13.88 28.77 -5.53
C ASN A 110 -14.42 27.75 -4.53
#